data_AF-A0A377LXP4-F1
#
_entry.id   AF-A0A377LXP4-F1
#
_cell.length_a   1.000
_cell.length_b   1.000
_cell.length_c   1.000
_cell.angle_alpha   90.00
_cell.angle_beta   90.00
_cell.angle_gamma   90.00
#
_symmetry.space_group_name_H-M   'P 1'
#
loop_
_entity.id
_entity.type
_entity.pdbx_description
1 polymer ?
#
loop_
_entity_poly.entity_id
_entity_poly.type
_entity_poly.pdbx_seq_one_letter_code
_entity_poly.pdbx_strand_id
1 'polypeptide(L)'
;MGGTKISLYNMFVCKKALIDEYFAWLFPLLFALEQKIAYQNYDAYQKRVFGFMAERLFNVWLHHQRNRLRIKYMPVVNIDGENLLLKGIGLLKRHFWGTK
;
A
#
# COMPACT_ATOMS: atom_id res chain seq x y z
N MET A 1 1.76 -6.54 -15.20
CA MET A 1 2.60 -6.51 -13.97
C MET A 1 2.94 -7.95 -13.60
N GLY A 2 4.17 -8.40 -13.84
CA GLY A 2 4.61 -9.79 -13.57
C GLY A 2 5.62 -9.91 -12.42
N GLY A 3 5.70 -8.89 -11.55
CA GLY A 3 6.63 -8.88 -10.42
C GLY A 3 6.04 -9.54 -9.18
N THR A 4 6.88 -10.22 -8.39
CA THR A 4 6.49 -10.89 -7.13
C THR A 4 6.53 -9.97 -5.92
N LYS A 5 6.82 -8.69 -6.10
CA LYS A 5 6.99 -7.70 -5.02
C LYS A 5 6.09 -6.49 -5.28
N ILE A 6 5.33 -6.09 -4.27
CA ILE A 6 4.43 -4.94 -4.28
C ILE A 6 4.57 -4.18 -2.96
N SER A 7 4.61 -2.85 -3.01
CA SER A 7 4.51 -1.98 -1.84
C SER A 7 3.04 -1.70 -1.55
N LEU A 8 2.49 -2.30 -0.49
CA LEU A 8 1.09 -2.12 -0.10
C LEU A 8 0.86 -0.90 0.79
N TYR A 9 1.90 -0.10 1.04
CA TYR A 9 1.82 1.08 1.88
C TYR A 9 2.26 2.30 1.09
N ASN A 10 1.66 3.46 1.42
CA ASN A 10 2.13 4.77 0.99
C ASN A 10 3.36 5.23 1.80
N MET A 11 4.28 4.31 2.12
CA MET A 11 5.50 4.56 2.90
C MET A 11 6.72 4.52 1.98
N PHE A 12 7.39 5.65 1.83
CA PHE A 12 8.62 5.75 1.04
C PHE A 12 9.45 6.96 1.46
N VAL A 13 10.75 6.92 1.14
CA VAL A 13 11.69 8.02 1.38
C VAL A 13 12.48 8.27 0.09
N CYS A 14 12.43 9.49 -0.41
CA CYS A 14 13.19 9.90 -1.59
C CYS A 14 13.45 11.42 -1.59
N LYS A 15 14.16 11.92 -2.61
CA LYS A 15 14.41 13.35 -2.78
C LYS A 15 13.10 14.09 -3.02
N LYS A 16 12.95 15.30 -2.44
CA LYS A 16 11.76 16.14 -2.61
C LYS A 16 11.29 16.26 -4.06
N ALA A 17 12.21 16.52 -4.99
CA ALA A 17 11.87 16.66 -6.41
C ALA A 17 11.16 15.42 -7.00
N LEU A 18 11.51 14.21 -6.55
CA LEU A 18 10.84 12.97 -6.98
C LEU A 18 9.46 12.83 -6.33
N ILE A 19 9.29 13.30 -5.10
CA ILE A 19 7.98 13.36 -4.43
C ILE A 19 7.06 14.31 -5.22
N ASP A 20 7.56 15.48 -5.55
CA ASP A 20 6.81 16.48 -6.33
C ASP A 20 6.41 15.92 -7.71
N GLU A 21 7.34 15.24 -8.40
CA GLU A 21 7.06 14.59 -9.70
C GLU A 21 5.98 13.49 -9.57
N TYR A 22 6.06 12.67 -8.52
CA TYR A 22 5.08 11.62 -8.26
C TYR A 22 3.69 12.21 -7.97
N PHE A 23 3.60 13.23 -7.11
CA PHE A 23 2.34 13.87 -6.74
C PHE A 23 1.72 14.66 -7.89
N ALA A 24 2.53 15.32 -8.72
CA ALA A 24 2.07 15.99 -9.93
C ALA A 24 1.41 15.01 -10.92
N TRP A 25 1.85 13.75 -10.94
CA TRP A 25 1.21 12.69 -11.71
C TRP A 25 0.00 12.06 -11.00
N LEU A 26 0.11 11.77 -9.70
CA LEU A 26 -0.90 11.03 -8.94
C LEU A 26 -2.19 11.82 -8.72
N PHE A 27 -2.10 13.05 -8.22
CA PHE A 27 -3.28 13.79 -7.76
C PHE A 27 -4.28 14.12 -8.88
N PRO A 28 -3.86 14.56 -10.08
CA PRO A 28 -4.80 14.77 -11.18
C PRO A 28 -5.61 13.52 -11.53
N LEU A 29 -4.99 12.33 -11.47
CA LEU A 29 -5.67 11.05 -11.67
C LEU A 29 -6.69 10.80 -10.55
N LEU A 30 -6.30 10.99 -9.29
CA LEU A 30 -7.20 10.75 -8.15
C LEU A 30 -8.40 11.72 -8.17
N PHE A 31 -8.20 13.00 -8.48
CA PHE A 31 -9.29 13.97 -8.58
C PHE A 31 -10.24 13.65 -9.74
N ALA A 32 -9.71 13.18 -10.88
CA ALA A 32 -10.56 12.73 -11.99
C ALA A 32 -11.38 11.48 -11.62
N LEU A 33 -10.85 10.59 -10.78
CA LEU A 33 -11.56 9.41 -10.29
C LEU A 33 -12.55 9.75 -9.19
N GLU A 34 -12.25 10.74 -8.35
CA GLU A 34 -13.13 11.23 -7.30
C GLU A 34 -14.52 11.59 -7.84
N GLN A 35 -14.57 12.25 -8.99
CA GLN A 35 -15.82 12.65 -9.65
C GLN A 35 -16.62 11.48 -10.23
N LYS A 36 -16.00 10.31 -10.40
CA LYS A 36 -16.62 9.13 -11.02
C LYS A 36 -17.06 8.07 -10.02
N ILE A 37 -16.54 8.13 -8.79
CA ILE A 37 -16.77 7.13 -7.76
C ILE A 37 -17.72 7.72 -6.72
N ALA A 38 -18.85 7.07 -6.48
CA ALA A 38 -19.84 7.49 -5.48
C ALA A 38 -19.39 7.13 -4.04
N TYR A 39 -18.24 7.64 -3.62
CA TYR A 39 -17.62 7.29 -2.33
C TYR A 39 -18.30 7.92 -1.11
N GLN A 40 -19.16 8.91 -1.30
CA GLN A 40 -19.79 9.65 -0.19
C GLN A 40 -20.69 8.76 0.69
N ASN A 41 -21.31 7.75 0.07
CA ASN A 41 -22.21 6.80 0.73
C ASN A 41 -21.47 5.59 1.34
N TYR A 42 -20.15 5.56 1.23
CA TYR A 42 -19.34 4.46 1.74
C TYR A 42 -19.22 4.51 3.26
N ASP A 43 -18.99 3.36 3.88
CA ASP A 43 -18.62 3.31 5.28
C ASP A 43 -17.26 4.01 5.53
N ALA A 44 -16.94 4.29 6.81
CA ALA A 44 -15.71 4.99 7.18
C ALA A 44 -14.43 4.31 6.67
N TYR A 45 -14.45 2.98 6.52
CA TYR A 45 -13.31 2.22 6.02
C TYR A 45 -13.15 2.38 4.51
N GLN A 46 -14.25 2.20 3.78
CA GLN A 46 -14.35 2.26 2.33
C GLN A 46 -14.11 3.67 1.78
N LYS A 47 -14.38 4.73 2.56
CA LYS A 47 -14.01 6.12 2.19
C LYS A 47 -12.50 6.29 1.93
N ARG A 48 -11.65 5.37 2.41
CA ARG A 48 -10.20 5.35 2.10
C ARG A 48 -9.86 4.74 0.74
N VAL A 49 -10.85 4.51 -0.13
CA VAL A 49 -10.68 3.97 -1.49
C VAL A 49 -9.57 4.67 -2.27
N PHE A 50 -9.45 6.00 -2.17
CA PHE A 50 -8.40 6.76 -2.86
C PHE A 50 -6.99 6.47 -2.31
N GLY A 51 -6.86 6.20 -1.00
CA GLY A 51 -5.60 5.75 -0.41
C GLY A 51 -5.18 4.38 -0.92
N PHE A 52 -6.13 3.44 -1.00
CA PHE A 52 -5.89 2.09 -1.56
C PHE A 52 -5.57 2.15 -3.07
N MET A 53 -6.16 3.09 -3.80
CA MET A 53 -5.81 3.34 -5.20
C MET A 53 -4.41 3.95 -5.33
N ALA A 54 -4.06 4.91 -4.47
CA ALA A 54 -2.73 5.52 -4.44
C ALA A 54 -1.63 4.46 -4.23
N GLU A 55 -1.84 3.48 -3.35
CA GLU A 55 -0.89 2.37 -3.14
C GLU A 55 -0.62 1.60 -4.44
N ARG A 56 -1.67 1.26 -5.20
CA ARG A 56 -1.56 0.54 -6.48
C ARG A 56 -0.89 1.39 -7.55
N LEU A 57 -1.30 2.66 -7.65
CA LEU A 57 -0.75 3.63 -8.60
C LEU A 57 0.73 3.93 -8.31
N PHE A 58 1.13 3.96 -7.04
CA PHE A 58 2.53 4.11 -6.64
C PHE A 58 3.41 3.02 -7.25
N ASN A 59 2.97 1.75 -7.19
CA ASN A 59 3.71 0.63 -7.79
C ASN A 59 3.80 0.75 -9.32
N VAL A 60 2.75 1.24 -9.98
CA VAL A 60 2.76 1.49 -11.43
C VAL A 60 3.77 2.58 -11.78
N TRP A 61 3.76 3.69 -11.03
CA TRP A 61 4.71 4.79 -11.22
C TRP A 61 6.16 4.32 -11.00
N LEU A 62 6.44 3.59 -9.90
CA LEU A 62 7.76 3.02 -9.65
C LEU A 62 8.20 2.06 -10.75
N HIS A 63 7.29 1.23 -11.28
CA HIS A 63 7.60 0.32 -12.36
C HIS A 63 7.98 1.07 -13.64
N HIS A 64 7.28 2.16 -13.97
CA HIS A 64 7.61 3.01 -15.11
C HIS A 64 8.97 3.68 -14.94
N GLN A 65 9.32 4.06 -13.71
CA GLN A 65 10.56 4.76 -13.36
C GLN A 65 11.76 3.82 -13.10
N ARG A 66 11.59 2.50 -13.22
CA ARG A 66 12.59 1.48 -12.83
C ARG A 66 13.96 1.61 -13.51
N ASN A 67 14.00 2.19 -14.71
CA ASN A 67 15.25 2.39 -15.47
C ASN A 67 15.98 3.67 -15.03
N ARG A 68 15.26 4.62 -14.43
CA ARG A 68 15.80 5.92 -13.98
C ARG A 68 16.14 5.92 -12.49
N LEU A 69 15.41 5.15 -11.69
CA LEU A 69 15.51 5.18 -10.23
C LEU A 69 16.17 3.93 -9.67
N ARG A 70 17.05 4.13 -8.68
CA ARG A 70 17.57 3.05 -7.85
C ARG A 70 16.61 2.79 -6.69
N ILE A 71 15.86 1.71 -6.75
CA ILE A 71 14.83 1.35 -5.78
C ILE A 71 15.38 0.31 -4.80
N LYS A 72 15.24 0.56 -3.49
CA LYS A 72 15.57 -0.39 -2.42
C LYS A 72 14.34 -0.61 -1.53
N TYR A 73 13.93 -1.86 -1.39
CA TYR A 73 12.84 -2.26 -0.50
C TYR A 73 13.37 -2.49 0.91
N MET A 74 12.65 -2.02 1.91
CA MET A 74 12.98 -2.18 3.34
C MET A 74 11.83 -2.86 4.07
N PRO A 75 12.11 -3.65 5.12
CA PRO A 75 11.06 -4.23 5.95
C PRO A 75 10.30 -3.12 6.70
N VAL A 76 8.98 -3.28 6.78
CA VAL A 76 8.12 -2.42 7.61
C VAL A 76 8.06 -3.02 9.00
N VAL A 77 8.28 -2.19 10.03
CA VAL A 77 8.24 -2.59 11.43
C VAL A 77 7.01 -1.96 12.09
N ASN A 78 6.20 -2.75 12.78
CA ASN A 78 5.09 -2.26 13.58
C ASN A 78 5.59 -2.00 15.02
N ILE A 79 5.40 -0.78 15.51
CA ILE A 79 5.93 -0.31 16.80
C ILE A 79 4.95 -0.59 17.94
N ASP A 80 3.65 -0.76 17.66
CA ASP A 80 2.60 -0.93 18.68
C ASP A 80 2.65 -2.27 19.44
N GLY A 81 3.69 -3.08 19.22
CA GLY A 81 3.87 -4.38 19.87
C GLY A 81 2.92 -5.41 19.28
N GLU A 82 3.46 -6.36 18.53
CA GLU A 82 2.69 -7.55 18.19
C GLU A 82 2.67 -8.47 19.41
N ASN A 83 1.48 -8.93 19.83
CA ASN A 83 1.37 -10.02 20.80
C ASN A 83 1.87 -11.33 20.14
N LEU A 84 3.19 -11.50 20.09
CA LEU A 84 3.88 -12.67 19.52
C LEU A 84 3.38 -13.97 20.16
N LEU A 85 3.04 -13.92 21.46
CA LEU A 85 2.39 -15.01 22.18
C LEU A 85 1.02 -15.37 21.61
N LEU A 86 0.14 -14.38 21.38
CA LEU A 86 -1.19 -14.63 20.80
C LEU A 86 -1.09 -15.13 19.35
N LYS A 87 -0.13 -14.63 18.58
CA LYS A 87 0.17 -15.16 17.23
C LYS A 87 0.70 -16.59 17.29
N GLY A 88 1.60 -16.90 18.23
CA GLY A 88 2.14 -18.25 18.43
C GLY A 88 1.06 -19.25 18.82
N ILE A 89 0.21 -18.90 19.80
CA ILE A 89 -0.96 -19.71 20.20
C ILE A 89 -1.94 -19.84 19.02
N GLY A 90 -2.19 -18.76 18.27
CA GLY A 90 -3.05 -18.79 17.09
C GLY A 90 -2.50 -19.65 15.95
N LEU A 91 -1.19 -19.67 15.74
CA LEU A 91 -0.51 -20.53 14.77
C LEU A 91 -0.56 -21.99 15.19
N LEU A 92 -0.28 -22.30 16.47
CA LEU A 92 -0.38 -23.65 17.01
C LEU A 92 -1.83 -24.16 16.98
N LYS A 93 -2.81 -23.34 17.35
CA LYS A 93 -4.23 -23.68 17.25
C LYS A 93 -4.66 -23.96 15.81
N ARG A 94 -4.12 -23.22 14.83
CA ARG A 94 -4.40 -23.45 13.40
C ARG A 94 -3.69 -24.70 12.86
N HIS A 95 -2.50 -25.00 13.35
CA HIS A 95 -1.70 -26.14 12.90
C HIS A 95 -2.18 -27.48 13.52
N PHE A 96 -2.60 -27.47 14.79
CA PHE A 96 -3.00 -28.68 15.53
C PHE A 96 -4.52 -28.86 15.69
N TRP A 97 -5.30 -27.77 15.66
CA TRP A 97 -6.75 -27.79 15.88
C TRP A 97 -7.56 -27.11 14.77
N GLY A 98 -6.95 -26.88 13.60
CA GLY A 98 -7.69 -26.59 12.37
C GLY A 98 -8.40 -27.83 11.85
N THR A 99 -9.47 -28.26 12.51
CA THR A 99 -10.49 -29.10 11.87
C THR A 99 -11.12 -28.35 10.70
N LYS A 100 -11.45 -29.09 9.64
CA LYS A 100 -12.19 -28.66 8.44
C LYS A 100 -13.27 -27.63 8.71
#